data_AF-A0A7C6ZNT4-F1
#
_entry.id   AF-A0A7C6ZNT4-F1
#
_cell.length_a   1.000
_cell.length_b   1.000
_cell.length_c   1.000
_cell.angle_alpha   90.00
_cell.angle_beta   90.00
_cell.angle_gamma   90.00
#
_symmetry.space_group_name_H-M   'P 1'
#
loop_
_entity.id
_entity.type
_entity.pdbx_description
1 polymer ?
#
loop_
_entity_poly.entity_id
_entity_poly.type
_entity_poly.pdbx_seq_one_letter_code
_entity_poly.pdbx_strand_id
1 'polypeptide(L)'
;MRVAVSVPATIANLGPGFDVLGMAVGIHCIFEATTLEGEGNSGDMGGPACGGGYTGGREDSGPGQASRISIEASGEDASKISLCPGDNLVVRAMNAVAGRAGRSLPPMSITIRNSIPLARGMGSSAAAIVGGLMLANEVLGRPLSGEAMLELACEIEGHPDNVVPAIVGGLAISAVVDGRVVFSRLPVTYGLKVVVAIPDFEVRTQDARRVLPRQVPLGDAVFNLSRLALLVTSFVENRPDRLDIAMQDRLHQPYRQGLVPGLSDVFTGARKAGALGVALAGSGPSVVALVPDVDRAGQVAASMVDAFSLHGISARAKITEVSPRGTHAIAYSDLAMARDLLESRDCGLIFVKGGRVLFESHGTGVKPLLESVLQLRDELRGAACADKIIGRASSLLLRYAGVDSAFARVAGSQALQDLVSAGILADCDTTVNTILNRDRTGPCPFEELTRSVDDPESAVRLLRERLGMWGDERLSCQG
;
A
#
# COMPACT_ATOMS: atom_id res chain seq x y z
N MET A 1 8.91 -11.04 9.59
CA MET A 1 8.84 -9.58 9.35
C MET A 1 7.75 -9.32 8.33
N ARG A 2 6.89 -8.31 8.57
CA ARG A 2 5.84 -7.88 7.62
C ARG A 2 6.07 -6.41 7.28
N VAL A 3 6.04 -6.07 6.00
CA VAL A 3 6.20 -4.72 5.48
C VAL A 3 5.07 -4.48 4.50
N ALA A 4 4.42 -3.32 4.57
CA ALA A 4 3.59 -2.85 3.47
C ALA A 4 3.95 -1.43 3.05
N VAL A 5 3.69 -1.15 1.79
CA VAL A 5 3.86 0.17 1.18
C VAL A 5 2.61 0.52 0.40
N SER A 6 2.21 1.79 0.48
CA SER A 6 1.16 2.39 -0.34
C SER A 6 1.81 3.19 -1.45
N VAL A 7 1.42 2.95 -2.70
CA VAL A 7 1.95 3.63 -3.89
C VAL A 7 0.80 4.28 -4.64
N PRO A 8 0.84 5.60 -4.88
CA PRO A 8 -0.19 6.28 -5.66
C PRO A 8 -0.08 5.94 -7.14
N ALA A 9 -1.21 6.00 -7.83
CA ALA A 9 -1.29 6.05 -9.28
C ALA A 9 -0.70 7.36 -9.79
N THR A 10 -0.24 7.34 -11.04
CA THR A 10 0.35 8.53 -11.65
C THR A 10 -0.21 8.80 -13.03
N ILE A 11 -0.29 10.08 -13.37
CA ILE A 11 -0.70 10.57 -14.68
C ILE A 11 0.45 11.37 -15.25
N ALA A 12 1.08 10.82 -16.28
CA ALA A 12 2.18 11.46 -17.00
C ALA A 12 1.71 12.43 -18.10
N ASN A 13 2.66 13.23 -18.57
CA ASN A 13 2.61 14.17 -19.69
C ASN A 13 1.76 15.42 -19.46
N LEU A 14 0.51 15.26 -19.00
CA LEU A 14 -0.46 16.34 -18.77
C LEU A 14 -0.51 17.36 -19.94
N GLY A 15 -0.47 16.85 -21.17
CA GLY A 15 -0.34 17.67 -22.37
C GLY A 15 1.12 17.80 -22.80
N PRO A 16 1.73 19.00 -22.77
CA PRO A 16 3.02 19.26 -23.40
C PRO A 16 4.23 18.67 -22.65
N GLY A 17 4.05 18.19 -21.42
CA GLY A 17 5.12 17.70 -20.54
C GLY A 17 5.58 16.27 -20.86
N PHE A 18 5.67 15.93 -22.15
CA PHE A 18 6.01 14.59 -22.62
C PHE A 18 7.32 14.05 -21.99
N ASP A 19 7.25 12.89 -21.33
CA ASP A 19 8.35 12.21 -20.63
C ASP A 19 9.03 13.03 -19.50
N VAL A 20 8.50 14.22 -19.13
CA VAL A 20 9.12 15.11 -18.13
C VAL A 20 8.20 15.45 -16.95
N LEU A 21 6.89 15.52 -17.17
CA LEU A 21 5.92 15.97 -16.17
C LEU A 21 4.99 14.82 -15.78
N GLY A 22 4.73 14.65 -14.48
CA GLY A 22 3.68 13.75 -14.04
C GLY A 22 3.13 14.08 -12.66
N MET A 23 1.97 13.51 -12.37
CA MET A 23 1.16 13.83 -11.20
C MET A 23 0.74 12.57 -10.47
N ALA A 24 1.03 12.49 -9.18
CA ALA A 24 0.45 11.48 -8.30
C ALA A 24 -1.01 11.82 -8.00
N VAL A 25 -1.88 10.81 -8.04
CA VAL A 25 -3.31 10.96 -7.76
C VAL A 25 -3.76 10.05 -6.62
N GLY A 26 -4.88 10.39 -5.98
CA GLY A 26 -5.39 9.73 -4.76
C GLY A 26 -5.85 8.27 -4.90
N ILE A 27 -5.48 7.55 -5.96
CA ILE A 27 -5.78 6.13 -6.16
C ILE A 27 -4.52 5.35 -5.81
N HIS A 28 -4.60 4.36 -4.92
CA HIS A 28 -3.41 3.70 -4.39
C HIS A 28 -3.42 2.19 -4.60
N CYS A 29 -2.24 1.63 -4.85
CA CYS A 29 -1.97 0.20 -4.69
C CYS A 29 -1.26 -0.05 -3.37
N ILE A 30 -1.65 -1.14 -2.70
CA ILE A 30 -0.95 -1.63 -1.52
C ILE A 30 -0.15 -2.86 -1.91
N PHE A 31 1.14 -2.83 -1.60
CA PHE A 31 2.04 -3.96 -1.74
C PHE A 31 2.52 -4.36 -0.37
N GLU A 32 2.47 -5.65 -0.06
CA GLU A 32 2.87 -6.19 1.23
C GLU A 32 3.82 -7.37 1.01
N ALA A 33 4.86 -7.46 1.84
CA ALA A 33 5.75 -8.61 1.91
C ALA A 33 5.79 -9.14 3.36
N THR A 34 5.58 -10.45 3.50
CA THR A 34 5.73 -11.17 4.78
C THR A 34 6.84 -12.20 4.63
N THR A 35 7.97 -11.98 5.31
CA THR A 35 9.09 -12.91 5.31
C THR A 35 8.70 -14.19 6.06
N LEU A 36 8.98 -15.34 5.47
CA LEU A 36 8.79 -16.64 6.08
C LEU A 36 10.07 -16.99 6.87
N GLU A 37 9.92 -17.38 8.14
CA GLU A 37 11.05 -17.89 8.91
C GLU A 37 11.48 -19.23 8.31
N GLY A 38 12.77 -19.36 8.00
CA GLY A 38 13.36 -20.65 7.72
C GLY A 38 13.64 -21.36 9.04
N GLU A 39 13.29 -22.66 9.11
CA GLU A 39 13.82 -23.55 10.13
C GLU A 39 15.33 -23.30 10.28
N GLY A 40 15.76 -23.05 11.53
CA GLY A 40 17.15 -22.79 11.84
C GLY A 40 18.00 -23.91 11.25
N ASN A 41 19.04 -23.52 10.50
CA ASN A 41 20.04 -24.45 10.02
C ASN A 41 20.89 -24.90 11.23
N SER A 42 20.35 -25.80 12.04
CA SER A 42 21.06 -26.51 13.09
C SER A 42 21.56 -27.84 12.54
N GLY A 43 22.89 -27.97 12.41
CA GLY A 43 23.60 -29.16 11.95
C GLY A 43 24.34 -28.86 10.64
N ASP A 44 25.67 -28.92 10.53
CA ASP A 44 26.58 -29.82 11.20
C ASP A 44 28.01 -29.24 11.23
N MET A 45 28.64 -29.31 12.40
CA MET A 45 30.08 -29.11 12.59
C MET A 45 30.72 -30.50 12.59
N GLY A 46 31.55 -30.82 11.59
CA GLY A 46 32.55 -31.88 11.78
C GLY A 46 33.04 -32.65 10.56
N GLY A 47 34.28 -32.36 10.13
CA GLY A 47 35.21 -33.42 9.71
C GLY A 47 35.60 -33.49 8.22
N PRO A 48 36.74 -34.12 7.89
CA PRO A 48 37.88 -33.38 7.35
C PRO A 48 38.19 -33.62 5.86
N ALA A 49 39.07 -32.77 5.35
CA ALA A 49 39.67 -32.81 4.03
C ALA A 49 40.37 -34.15 3.72
N CYS A 50 40.05 -34.71 2.54
CA CYS A 50 40.86 -35.68 1.81
C CYS A 50 40.76 -35.33 0.32
N GLY A 51 41.91 -35.14 -0.34
CA GLY A 51 42.01 -34.71 -1.72
C GLY A 51 41.95 -35.83 -2.77
N GLY A 52 41.96 -35.42 -4.04
CA GLY A 52 42.36 -36.26 -5.17
C GLY A 52 41.57 -36.05 -6.47
N GLY A 53 42.26 -35.58 -7.52
CA GLY A 53 42.14 -36.14 -8.87
C GLY A 53 41.07 -35.62 -9.84
N TYR A 54 41.56 -35.06 -10.95
CA TYR A 54 40.88 -34.79 -12.23
C TYR A 54 40.01 -35.96 -12.74
N THR A 55 38.87 -35.66 -13.38
CA THR A 55 38.67 -35.67 -14.86
C THR A 55 37.27 -35.15 -15.20
N GLY A 56 37.16 -34.38 -16.28
CA GLY A 56 35.95 -33.65 -16.66
C GLY A 56 34.80 -34.51 -17.20
N GLY A 57 33.62 -33.89 -17.20
CA GLY A 57 32.45 -34.37 -17.93
C GLY A 57 31.14 -34.06 -17.22
N ARG A 58 30.39 -33.09 -17.76
CA ARG A 58 28.97 -32.77 -17.50
C ARG A 58 28.61 -32.23 -16.11
N GLU A 59 28.26 -30.95 -16.09
CA GLU A 59 27.23 -30.38 -15.21
C GLU A 59 26.25 -29.69 -16.17
N ASP A 60 25.21 -30.36 -16.67
CA ASP A 60 23.91 -30.45 -16.00
C ASP A 60 23.82 -29.58 -14.73
N SER A 61 23.69 -28.27 -14.96
CA SER A 61 23.17 -27.34 -13.98
C SER A 61 21.75 -27.79 -13.60
N GLY A 62 21.66 -28.63 -12.57
CA GLY A 62 20.41 -28.99 -11.92
C GLY A 62 19.61 -27.75 -11.51
N PRO A 63 18.31 -27.89 -11.23
CA PRO A 63 17.43 -26.75 -11.03
C PRO A 63 17.83 -26.00 -9.76
N GLY A 64 18.61 -24.94 -9.93
CA GLY A 64 18.97 -24.00 -8.88
C GLY A 64 17.71 -23.35 -8.34
N GLN A 65 17.39 -23.69 -7.09
CA GLN A 65 16.73 -22.82 -6.12
C GLN A 65 15.56 -21.99 -6.68
N ALA A 66 14.48 -22.68 -7.08
CA ALA A 66 13.21 -22.02 -7.38
C ALA A 66 12.81 -21.10 -6.22
N SER A 67 12.57 -19.83 -6.56
CA SER A 67 12.17 -18.74 -5.69
C SER A 67 11.09 -19.17 -4.67
N ARG A 68 11.42 -19.13 -3.37
CA ARG A 68 10.43 -19.29 -2.28
C ARG A 68 9.58 -18.03 -2.09
N ILE A 69 9.11 -17.45 -3.19
CA ILE A 69 8.23 -16.27 -3.23
C ILE A 69 6.86 -16.72 -3.71
N SER A 70 5.84 -16.57 -2.86
CA SER A 70 4.43 -16.71 -3.26
C SER A 70 3.82 -15.34 -3.51
N ILE A 71 2.87 -15.24 -4.45
CA ILE A 71 2.23 -13.98 -4.83
C ILE A 71 0.73 -14.17 -4.82
N GLU A 72 0.02 -13.26 -4.14
CA GLU A 72 -1.43 -13.13 -4.19
C GLU A 72 -1.79 -11.73 -4.70
N ALA A 73 -2.81 -11.65 -5.55
CA ALA A 73 -3.29 -10.40 -6.12
C ALA A 73 -4.81 -10.27 -5.94
N SER A 74 -5.26 -9.07 -5.59
CA SER A 74 -6.68 -8.73 -5.44
C SER A 74 -6.95 -7.30 -5.92
N GLY A 75 -8.23 -6.98 -6.16
CA GLY A 75 -8.67 -5.65 -6.61
C GLY A 75 -8.81 -5.52 -8.12
N GLU A 76 -8.65 -4.30 -8.63
CA GLU A 76 -8.82 -3.94 -10.04
C GLU A 76 -7.89 -4.80 -10.92
N ASP A 77 -8.40 -5.40 -12.00
CA ASP A 77 -7.61 -6.17 -12.97
C ASP A 77 -6.70 -7.27 -12.36
N ALA A 78 -7.00 -7.77 -11.15
CA ALA A 78 -6.14 -8.71 -10.43
C ALA A 78 -5.85 -10.00 -11.23
N SER A 79 -6.83 -10.48 -12.02
CA SER A 79 -6.69 -11.65 -12.89
C SER A 79 -5.64 -11.49 -14.00
N LYS A 80 -5.23 -10.26 -14.32
CA LYS A 80 -4.21 -9.96 -15.31
C LYS A 80 -2.81 -9.81 -14.71
N ILE A 81 -2.68 -9.80 -13.38
CA ILE A 81 -1.40 -9.70 -12.69
C ILE A 81 -0.77 -11.09 -12.66
N SER A 82 0.45 -11.23 -13.21
CA SER A 82 1.16 -12.51 -13.18
C SER A 82 1.49 -12.91 -11.74
N LEU A 83 1.09 -14.12 -11.34
CA LEU A 83 1.43 -14.70 -10.03
C LEU A 83 2.74 -15.50 -10.08
N CYS A 84 3.33 -15.67 -11.26
CA CYS A 84 4.63 -16.32 -11.43
C CYS A 84 5.75 -15.33 -11.03
N PRO A 85 6.61 -15.65 -10.04
CA PRO A 85 7.69 -14.76 -9.62
C PRO A 85 8.65 -14.35 -10.74
N GLY A 86 8.89 -15.21 -11.73
CA GLY A 86 9.77 -14.92 -12.86
C GLY A 86 9.25 -13.83 -13.81
N ASP A 87 7.92 -13.66 -13.88
CA ASP A 87 7.26 -12.73 -14.81
C ASP A 87 6.63 -11.53 -14.07
N ASN A 88 6.60 -11.55 -12.74
CA ASN A 88 5.98 -10.50 -11.95
C ASN A 88 6.89 -9.27 -11.81
N LEU A 89 6.38 -8.10 -12.22
CA LEU A 89 7.14 -6.84 -12.23
C LEU A 89 7.57 -6.37 -10.83
N VAL A 90 6.75 -6.64 -9.79
CA VAL A 90 7.10 -6.35 -8.39
C VAL A 90 8.31 -7.18 -7.99
N VAL A 91 8.31 -8.48 -8.27
CA VAL A 91 9.43 -9.38 -7.95
C VAL A 91 10.69 -9.01 -8.74
N ARG A 92 10.55 -8.65 -10.02
CA ARG A 92 11.67 -8.15 -10.83
C ARG A 92 12.30 -6.89 -10.21
N ALA A 93 11.48 -5.93 -9.75
CA ALA A 93 11.96 -4.75 -9.07
C ALA A 93 12.63 -5.09 -7.73
N MET A 94 12.05 -6.00 -6.94
CA MET A 94 12.65 -6.47 -5.69
C MET A 94 14.04 -7.08 -5.91
N ASN A 95 14.17 -7.93 -6.94
CA ASN A 95 15.44 -8.53 -7.33
C ASN A 95 16.47 -7.49 -7.78
N ALA A 96 16.03 -6.40 -8.42
CA ALA A 96 16.93 -5.32 -8.81
C ALA A 96 17.54 -4.61 -7.59
N VAL A 97 16.76 -4.37 -6.53
CA VAL A 97 17.29 -3.82 -5.25
C VAL A 97 18.26 -4.80 -4.62
N ALA A 98 17.89 -6.09 -4.54
CA ALA A 98 18.73 -7.12 -3.96
C ALA A 98 20.08 -7.24 -4.69
N GLY A 99 20.06 -7.24 -6.03
CA GLY A 99 21.24 -7.24 -6.88
C GLY A 99 22.11 -5.99 -6.68
N ARG A 100 21.51 -4.79 -6.63
CA ARG A 100 22.24 -3.54 -6.38
C ARG A 100 22.86 -3.49 -4.98
N ALA A 101 22.21 -4.11 -3.99
CA ALA A 101 22.70 -4.20 -2.62
C ALA A 101 23.69 -5.37 -2.38
N GLY A 102 23.89 -6.26 -3.35
CA GLY A 102 24.68 -7.48 -3.16
C GLY A 102 24.10 -8.44 -2.12
N ARG A 103 22.76 -8.47 -1.97
CA ARG A 103 22.02 -9.30 -1.00
C ARG A 103 21.05 -10.24 -1.72
N SER A 104 20.60 -11.27 -1.02
CA SER A 104 19.51 -12.15 -1.45
C SER A 104 18.21 -11.79 -0.72
N LEU A 105 17.08 -11.88 -1.43
CA LEU A 105 15.77 -11.78 -0.79
C LEU A 105 15.49 -13.03 0.05
N PRO A 106 14.96 -12.90 1.29
CA PRO A 106 14.53 -14.06 2.06
C PRO A 106 13.26 -14.69 1.44
N PRO A 107 12.93 -15.94 1.81
CA PRO A 107 11.62 -16.53 1.49
C PRO A 107 10.49 -15.63 1.99
N MET A 108 9.45 -15.39 1.19
CA MET A 108 8.36 -14.49 1.57
C MET A 108 7.07 -14.73 0.79
N SER A 109 5.95 -14.30 1.36
CA SER A 109 4.71 -14.13 0.63
C SER A 109 4.51 -12.65 0.29
N ILE A 110 4.05 -12.36 -0.93
CA ILE A 110 3.75 -11.02 -1.42
C ILE A 110 2.24 -10.90 -1.68
N THR A 111 1.62 -9.88 -1.10
CA THR A 111 0.21 -9.55 -1.35
C THR A 111 0.11 -8.22 -2.10
N ILE A 112 -0.59 -8.22 -3.23
CA ILE A 112 -0.83 -7.06 -4.08
C ILE A 112 -2.33 -6.72 -4.02
N ARG A 113 -2.67 -5.54 -3.49
CA ARG A 113 -4.04 -4.99 -3.55
C ARG A 113 -4.04 -3.85 -4.57
N ASN A 114 -4.43 -4.16 -5.80
CA ASN A 114 -4.39 -3.24 -6.92
C ASN A 114 -5.68 -2.40 -7.01
N SER A 115 -5.57 -1.09 -7.10
CA SER A 115 -6.72 -0.20 -7.38
C SER A 115 -6.56 0.55 -8.71
N ILE A 116 -5.44 0.34 -9.40
CA ILE A 116 -5.04 1.07 -10.61
C ILE A 116 -5.34 0.19 -11.84
N PRO A 117 -6.18 0.67 -12.78
CA PRO A 117 -6.43 -0.06 -14.02
C PRO A 117 -5.14 -0.35 -14.79
N LEU A 118 -4.94 -1.61 -15.19
CA LEU A 118 -3.73 -2.01 -15.92
C LEU A 118 -3.77 -1.52 -17.37
N ALA A 119 -2.62 -1.09 -17.89
CA ALA A 119 -2.47 -0.65 -19.29
C ALA A 119 -3.47 0.45 -19.73
N ARG A 120 -3.94 1.28 -18.79
CA ARG A 120 -4.86 2.41 -19.07
C ARG A 120 -4.23 3.80 -18.91
N GLY A 121 -2.91 3.94 -18.91
CA GLY A 121 -2.25 5.25 -18.81
C GLY A 121 -2.25 5.90 -17.41
N MET A 122 -2.48 5.10 -16.35
CA MET A 122 -2.53 5.56 -14.95
C MET A 122 -1.31 5.12 -14.11
N GLY A 123 -0.17 4.88 -14.76
CA GLY A 123 1.08 4.59 -14.04
C GLY A 123 1.12 3.26 -13.29
N SER A 124 0.32 2.25 -13.69
CA SER A 124 0.31 0.94 -13.02
C SER A 124 1.67 0.22 -13.05
N SER A 125 2.43 0.30 -14.15
CA SER A 125 3.80 -0.25 -14.26
C SER A 125 4.73 0.42 -13.26
N ALA A 126 4.80 1.75 -13.29
CA ALA A 126 5.55 2.55 -12.33
C ALA A 126 5.15 2.23 -10.87
N ALA A 127 3.86 2.08 -10.58
CA ALA A 127 3.41 1.74 -9.23
C ALA A 127 3.91 0.36 -8.77
N ALA A 128 3.89 -0.66 -9.65
CA ALA A 128 4.43 -1.98 -9.37
C ALA A 128 5.95 -1.98 -9.20
N ILE A 129 6.69 -1.23 -10.04
CA ILE A 129 8.14 -1.06 -9.91
C ILE A 129 8.47 -0.41 -8.58
N VAL A 130 7.91 0.77 -8.31
CA VAL A 130 8.18 1.52 -7.09
C VAL A 130 7.76 0.73 -5.84
N GLY A 131 6.62 0.03 -5.88
CA GLY A 131 6.18 -0.86 -4.81
C GLY A 131 7.18 -1.98 -4.52
N GLY A 132 7.64 -2.68 -5.56
CA GLY A 132 8.65 -3.74 -5.42
C GLY A 132 10.00 -3.23 -4.94
N LEU A 133 10.47 -2.10 -5.48
CA LEU A 133 11.70 -1.48 -5.01
C LEU A 133 11.60 -1.17 -3.51
N MET A 134 10.54 -0.46 -3.09
CA MET A 134 10.38 -0.03 -1.70
C MET A 134 10.20 -1.21 -0.75
N LEU A 135 9.43 -2.22 -1.13
CA LEU A 135 9.31 -3.46 -0.35
C LEU A 135 10.66 -4.14 -0.13
N ALA A 136 11.45 -4.34 -1.18
CA ALA A 136 12.76 -4.98 -1.06
C ALA A 136 13.72 -4.13 -0.23
N ASN A 137 13.72 -2.81 -0.40
CA ASN A 137 14.58 -1.93 0.37
C ASN A 137 14.24 -2.04 1.87
N GLU A 138 12.96 -2.02 2.24
CA GLU A 138 12.53 -2.19 3.64
C GLU A 138 12.87 -3.59 4.19
N VAL A 139 12.55 -4.66 3.45
CA VAL A 139 12.83 -6.05 3.84
C VAL A 139 14.32 -6.29 4.06
N LEU A 140 15.18 -5.66 3.25
CA LEU A 140 16.64 -5.79 3.34
C LEU A 140 17.28 -4.83 4.34
N GLY A 141 16.51 -4.06 5.12
CA GLY A 141 17.04 -3.13 6.12
C GLY A 141 17.58 -1.82 5.52
N ARG A 142 16.91 -1.32 4.49
CA ARG A 142 17.17 -0.05 3.78
C ARG A 142 18.60 0.12 3.25
N PRO A 143 19.12 -0.83 2.43
CA PRO A 143 20.47 -0.73 1.89
C PRO A 143 20.67 0.40 0.87
N LEU A 144 19.61 0.86 0.19
CA LEU A 144 19.69 1.89 -0.85
C LEU A 144 19.13 3.23 -0.36
N SER A 145 19.79 4.32 -0.78
CA SER A 145 19.34 5.70 -0.57
C SER A 145 18.14 6.04 -1.46
N GLY A 146 17.40 7.09 -1.12
CA GLY A 146 16.27 7.56 -1.95
C GLY A 146 16.69 7.93 -3.40
N GLU A 147 17.89 8.49 -3.57
CA GLU A 147 18.46 8.81 -4.89
C GLU A 147 18.72 7.54 -5.71
N ALA A 148 19.39 6.55 -5.13
CA ALA A 148 19.66 5.27 -5.79
C ALA A 148 18.37 4.52 -6.15
N MET A 149 17.33 4.65 -5.33
CA MET A 149 16.01 4.09 -5.59
C MET A 149 15.30 4.78 -6.76
N LEU A 150 15.39 6.12 -6.87
CA LEU A 150 14.85 6.89 -7.99
C LEU A 150 15.55 6.55 -9.31
N GLU A 151 16.88 6.48 -9.30
CA GLU A 151 17.69 6.09 -10.45
C GLU A 151 17.31 4.67 -10.92
N LEU A 152 17.27 3.71 -10.00
CA LEU A 152 16.88 2.34 -10.31
C LEU A 152 15.43 2.23 -10.84
N ALA A 153 14.50 3.01 -10.28
CA ALA A 153 13.12 3.08 -10.79
C ALA A 153 13.06 3.58 -12.23
N CYS A 154 13.80 4.65 -12.54
CA CYS A 154 13.89 5.22 -13.88
C CYS A 154 14.59 4.28 -14.87
N GLU A 155 15.64 3.56 -14.44
CA GLU A 155 16.32 2.55 -15.25
C GLU A 155 15.36 1.41 -15.67
N ILE A 156 14.49 0.95 -14.76
CA ILE A 156 13.56 -0.16 -15.01
C ILE A 156 12.38 0.28 -15.89
N GLU A 157 11.77 1.44 -15.60
CA GLU A 157 10.61 1.95 -16.37
C GLU A 157 11.03 2.54 -17.72
N GLY A 158 12.21 3.16 -17.77
CA GLY A 158 12.79 3.83 -18.94
C GLY A 158 12.45 5.33 -19.06
N HIS A 159 11.58 5.86 -18.20
CA HIS A 159 11.22 7.28 -18.16
C HIS A 159 10.82 7.74 -16.74
N PRO A 160 11.09 9.02 -16.37
CA PRO A 160 10.95 9.49 -15.00
C PRO A 160 9.53 9.97 -14.64
N ASP A 161 8.73 10.37 -15.63
CA ASP A 161 7.45 11.06 -15.48
C ASP A 161 6.39 10.34 -14.62
N ASN A 162 6.41 9.00 -14.54
CA ASN A 162 5.50 8.23 -13.69
C ASN A 162 6.16 7.81 -12.38
N VAL A 163 7.43 7.40 -12.41
CA VAL A 163 8.13 6.88 -11.22
C VAL A 163 8.48 7.98 -10.22
N VAL A 164 8.88 9.17 -10.70
CA VAL A 164 9.20 10.31 -9.82
C VAL A 164 7.97 10.72 -9.00
N PRO A 165 6.81 11.09 -9.59
CA PRO A 165 5.65 11.43 -8.79
C PRO A 165 5.12 10.25 -7.96
N ALA A 166 5.30 9.00 -8.41
CA ALA A 166 4.93 7.84 -7.59
C ALA A 166 5.74 7.80 -6.29
N ILE A 167 7.04 8.09 -6.34
CA ILE A 167 7.92 8.12 -5.17
C ILE A 167 7.72 9.38 -4.32
N VAL A 168 7.67 10.57 -4.93
CA VAL A 168 7.76 11.85 -4.20
C VAL A 168 6.41 12.52 -3.95
N GLY A 169 5.37 12.12 -4.69
CA GLY A 169 4.03 12.70 -4.63
C GLY A 169 3.90 14.06 -5.33
N GLY A 170 2.66 14.52 -5.42
CA GLY A 170 2.28 15.79 -6.01
C GLY A 170 2.45 15.81 -7.53
N LEU A 171 2.57 17.04 -8.05
CA LEU A 171 2.95 17.31 -9.43
C LEU A 171 4.46 17.48 -9.48
N ALA A 172 5.15 16.68 -10.30
CA ALA A 172 6.60 16.69 -10.40
C ALA A 172 7.04 16.88 -11.84
N ILE A 173 8.02 17.77 -12.04
CA ILE A 173 8.79 17.88 -13.29
C ILE A 173 10.16 17.24 -13.06
N SER A 174 10.62 16.45 -14.02
CA SER A 174 11.82 15.64 -13.90
C SER A 174 12.59 15.57 -15.22
N ALA A 175 13.90 15.38 -15.09
CA ALA A 175 14.82 15.17 -16.19
C ALA A 175 15.90 14.17 -15.77
N VAL A 176 16.44 13.43 -16.74
CA VAL A 176 17.59 12.55 -16.54
C VAL A 176 18.82 13.22 -17.15
N VAL A 177 19.83 13.49 -16.32
CA VAL A 177 21.09 14.13 -16.72
C VAL A 177 22.24 13.25 -16.25
N ASP A 178 23.04 12.74 -17.18
CA ASP A 178 24.18 11.84 -16.89
C ASP A 178 23.81 10.64 -16.01
N GLY A 179 22.64 10.04 -16.26
CA GLY A 179 22.09 8.91 -15.50
C GLY A 179 21.44 9.28 -14.16
N ARG A 180 21.54 10.55 -13.73
CA ARG A 180 20.92 11.03 -12.49
C ARG A 180 19.56 11.64 -12.74
N VAL A 181 18.63 11.39 -11.83
CA VAL A 181 17.28 11.96 -11.87
C VAL A 181 17.28 13.29 -11.11
N VAL A 182 17.04 14.38 -11.83
CA VAL A 182 16.82 15.72 -11.25
C VAL A 182 15.34 16.04 -11.35
N PHE A 183 14.72 16.47 -10.25
CA PHE A 183 13.29 16.80 -10.25
C PHE A 183 12.97 17.99 -9.35
N SER A 184 11.82 18.61 -9.62
CA SER A 184 11.20 19.61 -8.76
C SER A 184 9.72 19.31 -8.61
N ARG A 185 9.18 19.52 -7.40
CA ARG A 185 7.74 19.49 -7.15
C ARG A 185 7.14 20.86 -7.42
N LEU A 186 6.01 20.89 -8.10
CA LEU A 186 5.23 22.10 -8.34
C LEU A 186 4.14 22.24 -7.27
N PRO A 187 3.85 23.45 -6.78
CA PRO A 187 2.77 23.67 -5.84
C PRO A 187 1.40 23.42 -6.51
N VAL A 188 0.49 22.80 -5.78
CA VAL A 188 -0.92 22.63 -6.17
C VAL A 188 -1.79 23.12 -5.02
N THR A 189 -2.23 24.37 -5.07
CA THR A 189 -2.75 25.10 -3.90
C THR A 189 -4.26 25.26 -3.83
N TYR A 190 -5.01 25.02 -4.92
CA TYR A 190 -6.41 25.46 -5.04
C TYR A 190 -7.46 24.34 -5.07
N GLY A 191 -7.25 23.22 -4.36
CA GLY A 191 -8.31 22.19 -4.20
C GLY A 191 -8.74 21.48 -5.51
N LEU A 192 -7.91 21.59 -6.55
CA LEU A 192 -8.11 21.02 -7.88
C LEU A 192 -8.55 19.55 -7.80
N LYS A 193 -9.64 19.21 -8.51
CA LYS A 193 -10.03 17.82 -8.71
C LYS A 193 -9.52 17.31 -10.05
N VAL A 194 -9.27 16.01 -10.10
CA VAL A 194 -8.75 15.29 -11.25
C VAL A 194 -9.81 14.28 -11.67
N VAL A 195 -10.28 14.37 -12.90
CA VAL A 195 -11.22 13.42 -13.48
C VAL A 195 -10.50 12.59 -14.50
N VAL A 196 -10.57 11.27 -14.38
CA VAL A 196 -9.95 10.33 -15.33
C VAL A 196 -11.05 9.50 -15.97
N ALA A 197 -11.31 9.72 -17.26
CA ALA A 197 -12.16 8.85 -18.07
C ALA A 197 -11.33 7.68 -18.59
N ILE A 198 -11.76 6.47 -18.28
CA ILE A 198 -11.05 5.22 -18.49
C ILE A 198 -11.86 4.39 -19.48
N PRO A 199 -11.28 4.11 -20.68
CA PRO A 199 -11.69 3.13 -21.66
C PRO A 199 -12.42 1.89 -21.16
N ASP A 200 -12.94 1.05 -22.05
CA ASP A 200 -12.86 -0.40 -21.88
C ASP A 200 -12.04 -1.09 -22.99
N PHE A 201 -10.85 -0.54 -23.23
CA PHE A 201 -9.82 -1.15 -24.07
C PHE A 201 -8.43 -0.69 -23.63
N GLU A 202 -7.40 -1.41 -24.04
CA GLU A 202 -6.02 -1.16 -23.64
C GLU A 202 -5.21 -0.61 -24.82
N VAL A 203 -4.28 0.28 -24.52
CA VAL A 203 -3.24 0.72 -25.47
C VAL A 203 -1.89 0.39 -24.85
N ARG A 204 -1.13 -0.49 -25.51
CA ARG A 204 0.20 -0.85 -25.03
C ARG A 204 1.14 0.35 -25.14
N THR A 205 1.92 0.62 -24.10
CA THR A 205 2.90 1.73 -24.09
C THR A 205 3.86 1.66 -25.27
N GLN A 206 4.25 0.45 -25.69
CA GLN A 206 5.11 0.25 -26.86
C GLN A 206 4.46 0.73 -28.16
N ASP A 207 3.18 0.44 -28.37
CA ASP A 207 2.45 0.85 -29.58
C ASP A 207 2.23 2.38 -29.58
N ALA A 208 1.94 2.96 -28.41
CA ALA A 208 1.85 4.40 -28.23
C ALA A 208 3.18 5.15 -28.44
N ARG A 209 4.34 4.49 -28.29
CA ARG A 209 5.66 5.04 -28.66
C ARG A 209 5.99 4.84 -30.14
N ARG A 210 5.57 3.71 -30.74
CA ARG A 210 5.83 3.41 -32.17
C ARG A 210 5.20 4.42 -33.14
N VAL A 211 4.06 5.00 -32.78
CA VAL A 211 3.38 6.01 -33.61
C VAL A 211 4.05 7.38 -33.60
N LEU A 212 5.03 7.62 -32.71
CA LEU A 212 5.68 8.92 -32.58
C LEU A 212 6.76 9.09 -33.66
N PRO A 213 6.84 10.26 -34.32
CA PRO A 213 7.88 10.52 -35.29
C PRO A 213 9.23 10.71 -34.62
N ARG A 214 10.31 10.40 -35.34
CA ARG A 214 11.69 10.65 -34.86
C ARG A 214 12.11 12.12 -34.96
N GLN A 215 11.41 12.91 -35.77
CA GLN A 215 11.68 14.33 -35.99
C GLN A 215 10.35 15.08 -36.01
N VAL A 216 10.35 16.30 -35.48
CA VAL A 216 9.19 17.19 -35.48
C VAL A 216 9.58 18.54 -36.10
N PRO A 217 8.63 19.26 -36.71
CA PRO A 217 8.87 20.62 -37.16
C PRO A 217 9.34 21.51 -36.00
N LEU A 218 10.29 22.42 -36.27
CA LEU A 218 10.77 23.38 -35.27
C LEU A 218 9.60 24.18 -34.64
N GLY A 219 8.59 24.52 -35.44
CA GLY A 219 7.39 25.22 -34.96
C GLY A 219 6.61 24.43 -33.91
N ASP A 220 6.55 23.10 -34.02
CA ASP A 220 5.86 22.25 -33.04
C ASP A 220 6.69 22.06 -31.77
N ALA A 221 8.02 21.98 -31.90
CA ALA A 221 8.91 22.01 -30.74
C ALA A 221 8.77 23.32 -29.95
N VAL A 222 8.83 24.47 -30.64
CA VAL A 222 8.62 25.80 -30.02
C VAL A 222 7.23 25.91 -29.39
N PHE A 223 6.19 25.39 -30.07
CA PHE A 223 4.84 25.34 -29.53
C PHE A 223 4.81 24.59 -28.20
N ASN A 224 5.33 23.36 -28.12
CA ASN A 224 5.31 22.58 -26.90
C ASN A 224 6.13 23.20 -25.78
N LEU A 225 7.31 23.76 -26.09
CA LEU A 225 8.13 24.48 -25.11
C LEU A 225 7.35 25.66 -24.49
N SER A 226 6.62 26.42 -25.31
CA SER A 226 5.77 27.51 -24.81
C SER A 226 4.64 27.01 -23.90
N ARG A 227 4.02 25.87 -24.24
CA ARG A 227 2.93 25.28 -23.46
C ARG A 227 3.42 24.71 -22.13
N LEU A 228 4.56 24.04 -22.12
CA LEU A 228 5.18 23.55 -20.89
C LEU A 228 5.55 24.71 -19.95
N ALA A 229 6.15 25.78 -20.47
CA ALA A 229 6.47 26.97 -19.67
C ALA A 229 5.19 27.63 -19.08
N LEU A 230 4.14 27.74 -19.89
CA LEU A 230 2.83 28.20 -19.43
C LEU A 230 2.22 27.27 -18.38
N LEU A 231 2.36 25.95 -18.54
CA LEU A 231 1.79 24.97 -17.61
C LEU A 231 2.46 25.07 -16.24
N VAL A 232 3.80 25.11 -16.21
CA VAL A 232 4.58 25.29 -14.97
C VAL A 232 4.19 26.59 -14.28
N THR A 233 4.16 27.71 -15.00
CA THR A 233 3.80 29.01 -14.41
C THR A 233 2.34 29.08 -13.98
N SER A 234 1.43 28.35 -14.63
CA SER A 234 0.02 28.27 -14.21
C SER A 234 -0.14 27.65 -12.82
N PHE A 235 0.63 26.62 -12.50
CA PHE A 235 0.63 26.03 -11.17
C PHE A 235 1.35 26.91 -10.14
N VAL A 236 2.53 27.44 -10.49
CA VAL A 236 3.34 28.28 -9.59
C VAL A 236 2.61 29.59 -9.23
N GLU A 237 1.96 30.23 -10.19
CA GLU A 237 1.24 31.50 -9.99
C GLU A 237 -0.22 31.31 -9.56
N ASN A 238 -0.69 30.06 -9.41
CA ASN A 238 -2.10 29.77 -9.13
C ASN A 238 -3.06 30.41 -10.16
N ARG A 239 -2.80 30.15 -11.44
CA ARG A 239 -3.54 30.69 -12.61
C ARG A 239 -4.23 29.57 -13.39
N PRO A 240 -5.28 28.93 -12.83
CA PRO A 240 -6.00 27.84 -13.48
C PRO A 240 -6.67 28.23 -14.81
N ASP A 241 -6.96 29.51 -15.01
CA ASP A 241 -7.54 30.08 -16.22
C ASP A 241 -6.69 29.85 -17.47
N ARG A 242 -5.40 29.56 -17.30
CA ARG A 242 -4.45 29.30 -18.39
C ARG A 242 -4.36 27.83 -18.79
N LEU A 243 -4.92 26.91 -18.01
CA LEU A 243 -4.70 25.46 -18.19
C LEU A 243 -5.22 24.91 -19.53
N ASP A 244 -6.29 25.49 -20.11
CA ASP A 244 -6.83 25.03 -21.38
C ASP A 244 -5.84 25.24 -22.53
N ILE A 245 -5.13 26.37 -22.49
CA ILE A 245 -4.06 26.68 -23.43
C ILE A 245 -2.81 25.87 -23.06
N ALA A 246 -2.44 25.85 -21.78
CA ALA A 246 -1.18 25.27 -21.30
C ALA A 246 -1.11 23.75 -21.45
N MET A 247 -2.22 23.03 -21.44
CA MET A 247 -2.26 21.57 -21.63
C MET A 247 -2.34 21.14 -23.11
N GLN A 248 -2.24 22.07 -24.07
CA GLN A 248 -2.16 21.73 -25.49
C GLN A 248 -0.83 21.05 -25.84
N ASP A 249 -0.87 20.10 -26.77
CA ASP A 249 0.31 19.32 -27.17
C ASP A 249 0.34 19.09 -28.69
N ARG A 250 1.55 19.10 -29.24
CA ARG A 250 1.87 18.74 -30.63
C ARG A 250 2.98 17.70 -30.75
N LEU A 251 3.50 17.15 -29.64
CA LEU A 251 4.58 16.18 -29.70
C LEU A 251 4.10 14.72 -29.63
N HIS A 252 2.97 14.43 -28.97
CA HIS A 252 2.52 13.03 -28.81
C HIS A 252 1.02 12.81 -28.99
N GLN A 253 0.15 13.71 -28.52
CA GLN A 253 -1.29 13.53 -28.57
C GLN A 253 -1.83 13.45 -30.01
N PRO A 254 -1.42 14.31 -30.97
CA PRO A 254 -1.90 14.19 -32.35
C PRO A 254 -1.54 12.85 -33.00
N TYR A 255 -0.35 12.33 -32.70
CA TYR A 255 0.14 11.06 -33.24
C TYR A 255 -0.51 9.84 -32.56
N ARG A 256 -0.88 9.97 -31.29
CA ARG A 256 -1.60 8.93 -30.52
C ARG A 256 -3.11 8.93 -30.73
N GLN A 257 -3.67 10.00 -31.31
CA GLN A 257 -5.12 10.13 -31.52
C GLN A 257 -5.72 8.93 -32.28
N GLY A 258 -5.00 8.38 -33.25
CA GLY A 258 -5.46 7.20 -34.00
C GLY A 258 -5.60 5.92 -33.17
N LEU A 259 -4.99 5.85 -31.97
CA LEU A 259 -5.07 4.70 -31.06
C LEU A 259 -6.27 4.79 -30.11
N VAL A 260 -6.93 5.95 -30.02
CA VAL A 260 -8.01 6.22 -29.07
C VAL A 260 -9.21 6.78 -29.84
N PRO A 261 -10.13 5.93 -30.31
CA PRO A 261 -11.32 6.39 -31.02
C PRO A 261 -12.15 7.32 -30.13
N GLY A 262 -12.63 8.42 -30.72
CA GLY A 262 -13.40 9.44 -30.00
C GLY A 262 -12.58 10.44 -29.16
N LEU A 263 -11.24 10.35 -29.13
CA LEU A 263 -10.40 11.21 -28.28
C LEU A 263 -10.71 12.71 -28.42
N SER A 264 -10.86 13.21 -29.66
CA SER A 264 -11.16 14.62 -29.93
C SER A 264 -12.53 15.05 -29.39
N ASP A 265 -13.52 14.16 -29.44
CA ASP A 265 -14.87 14.44 -28.94
C ASP A 265 -14.88 14.41 -27.41
N VAL A 266 -14.13 13.50 -26.79
CA VAL A 266 -13.94 13.46 -25.34
C VAL A 266 -13.26 14.74 -24.84
N PHE A 267 -12.22 15.22 -25.53
CA PHE A 267 -11.57 16.50 -25.22
C PHE A 267 -12.55 17.67 -25.36
N THR A 268 -13.38 17.67 -26.41
CA THR A 268 -14.38 18.72 -26.64
C THR A 268 -15.48 18.69 -25.59
N GLY A 269 -15.98 17.51 -25.23
CA GLY A 269 -16.98 17.31 -24.18
C GLY A 269 -16.49 17.80 -22.82
N ALA A 270 -15.28 17.38 -22.42
CA ALA A 270 -14.65 17.82 -21.17
C ALA A 270 -14.57 19.34 -21.06
N ARG A 271 -14.09 20.03 -22.12
CA ARG A 271 -14.01 21.50 -22.15
C ARG A 271 -15.38 22.16 -22.04
N LYS A 272 -16.37 21.68 -22.81
CA LYS A 272 -17.75 22.21 -22.76
C LYS A 272 -18.40 22.02 -21.39
N ALA A 273 -18.06 20.94 -20.70
CA ALA A 273 -18.52 20.66 -19.34
C ALA A 273 -17.77 21.44 -18.23
N GLY A 274 -16.78 22.27 -18.60
CA GLY A 274 -16.08 23.15 -17.67
C GLY A 274 -14.76 22.61 -17.13
N ALA A 275 -14.10 21.69 -17.85
CA ALA A 275 -12.71 21.33 -17.55
C ALA A 275 -11.78 22.54 -17.74
N LEU A 276 -10.88 22.75 -16.78
CA LEU A 276 -9.83 23.78 -16.85
C LEU A 276 -8.75 23.41 -17.86
N GLY A 277 -8.51 22.11 -18.05
CA GLY A 277 -7.60 21.58 -19.05
C GLY A 277 -7.81 20.07 -19.22
N VAL A 278 -7.49 19.55 -20.39
CA VAL A 278 -7.72 18.15 -20.76
C VAL A 278 -6.54 17.61 -21.57
N ALA A 279 -6.14 16.38 -21.29
CA ALA A 279 -5.03 15.71 -21.95
C ALA A 279 -5.21 14.19 -21.96
N LEU A 280 -4.44 13.51 -22.80
CA LEU A 280 -4.28 12.06 -22.72
C LEU A 280 -3.50 11.72 -21.44
N ALA A 281 -3.97 10.73 -20.67
CA ALA A 281 -3.26 10.26 -19.48
C ALA A 281 -2.10 9.35 -19.90
N GLY A 282 -0.85 9.82 -19.76
CA GLY A 282 0.33 9.07 -20.16
C GLY A 282 0.30 8.66 -21.64
N SER A 283 0.33 7.35 -21.90
CA SER A 283 0.21 6.75 -23.24
C SER A 283 -1.23 6.54 -23.72
N GLY A 284 -2.23 6.79 -22.88
CA GLY A 284 -3.63 6.45 -23.13
C GLY A 284 -3.99 5.00 -22.76
N PRO A 285 -5.24 4.59 -23.02
CA PRO A 285 -6.28 5.36 -23.70
C PRO A 285 -7.10 6.27 -22.77
N SER A 286 -6.81 6.29 -21.46
CA SER A 286 -7.52 7.17 -20.54
C SER A 286 -7.27 8.65 -20.85
N VAL A 287 -8.26 9.46 -20.54
CA VAL A 287 -8.23 10.92 -20.67
C VAL A 287 -8.32 11.54 -19.28
N VAL A 288 -7.45 12.49 -19.00
CA VAL A 288 -7.44 13.26 -17.76
C VAL A 288 -7.98 14.66 -18.00
N ALA A 289 -8.85 15.13 -17.11
CA ALA A 289 -9.31 16.50 -17.04
C ALA A 289 -9.04 17.08 -15.64
N LEU A 290 -8.53 18.31 -15.61
CA LEU A 290 -8.37 19.09 -14.39
C LEU A 290 -9.60 20.00 -14.21
N VAL A 291 -10.20 20.01 -13.02
CA VAL A 291 -11.45 20.73 -12.75
C VAL A 291 -11.37 21.50 -11.43
N PRO A 292 -12.11 22.61 -11.27
CA PRO A 292 -11.95 23.50 -10.13
C PRO A 292 -12.48 22.92 -8.81
N ASP A 293 -13.51 22.06 -8.88
CA ASP A 293 -14.25 21.57 -7.72
C ASP A 293 -14.96 20.25 -8.01
N VAL A 294 -15.56 19.66 -6.97
CA VAL A 294 -16.25 18.37 -7.04
C VAL A 294 -17.56 18.42 -7.83
N ASP A 295 -18.26 19.56 -7.83
CA ASP A 295 -19.54 19.71 -8.54
C ASP A 295 -19.32 19.66 -10.05
N ARG A 296 -18.27 20.37 -10.51
CA ARG A 296 -17.85 20.33 -11.92
C ARG A 296 -17.26 18.98 -12.30
N ALA A 297 -16.59 18.30 -11.37
CA ALA A 297 -16.01 16.99 -11.61
C ALA A 297 -17.06 15.96 -12.09
N GLY A 298 -18.25 15.95 -11.49
CA GLY A 298 -19.33 15.05 -11.91
C GLY A 298 -19.83 15.33 -13.34
N GLN A 299 -19.99 16.60 -13.71
CA GLN A 299 -20.43 17.00 -15.05
C GLN A 299 -19.39 16.64 -16.12
N VAL A 300 -18.12 16.90 -15.84
CA VAL A 300 -17.00 16.58 -16.74
C VAL A 300 -16.84 15.06 -16.87
N ALA A 301 -16.98 14.31 -15.78
CA ALA A 301 -16.94 12.85 -15.79
C ALA A 301 -18.02 12.25 -16.69
N ALA A 302 -19.28 12.67 -16.51
CA ALA A 302 -20.39 12.21 -17.34
C ALA A 302 -20.16 12.56 -18.83
N SER A 303 -19.78 13.81 -19.12
CA SER A 303 -19.56 14.23 -20.50
C SER A 303 -18.45 13.45 -21.21
N MET A 304 -17.36 13.11 -20.53
CA MET A 304 -16.29 12.30 -21.12
C MET A 304 -16.73 10.84 -21.37
N VAL A 305 -17.51 10.26 -20.46
CA VAL A 305 -18.05 8.90 -20.62
C VAL A 305 -19.07 8.84 -21.77
N ASP A 306 -19.97 9.82 -21.84
CA ASP A 306 -20.94 9.94 -22.93
C ASP A 306 -20.23 10.10 -24.28
N ALA A 307 -19.17 10.90 -24.33
CA ALA A 307 -18.37 11.08 -25.54
C ALA A 307 -17.73 9.77 -26.02
N PHE A 308 -17.20 8.92 -25.13
CA PHE A 308 -16.74 7.58 -25.53
C PHE A 308 -17.89 6.69 -26.00
N SER A 309 -19.06 6.79 -25.36
CA SER A 309 -20.24 6.00 -25.70
C SER A 309 -20.77 6.29 -27.11
N LEU A 310 -20.66 7.54 -27.58
CA LEU A 310 -20.98 7.93 -28.96
C LEU A 310 -20.13 7.20 -30.01
N HIS A 311 -18.94 6.72 -29.61
CA HIS A 311 -18.05 5.92 -30.45
C HIS A 311 -18.17 4.41 -30.19
N GLY A 312 -19.23 3.98 -29.48
CA GLY A 312 -19.46 2.57 -29.15
C GLY A 312 -18.48 2.00 -28.11
N ILE A 313 -17.79 2.87 -27.37
CA ILE A 313 -16.80 2.48 -26.37
C ILE A 313 -17.41 2.63 -24.99
N SER A 314 -17.51 1.53 -24.26
CA SER A 314 -17.85 1.57 -22.83
C SER A 314 -16.70 2.23 -22.06
N ALA A 315 -17.02 3.13 -21.13
CA ALA A 315 -16.02 3.83 -20.33
C ALA A 315 -16.54 4.09 -18.91
N ARG A 316 -15.64 4.25 -17.95
CA ARG A 316 -15.94 4.70 -16.59
C ARG A 316 -15.09 5.89 -16.22
N ALA A 317 -15.57 6.75 -15.32
CA ALA A 317 -14.78 7.86 -14.80
C ALA A 317 -14.40 7.63 -13.33
N LYS A 318 -13.17 7.98 -12.96
CA LYS A 318 -12.74 8.11 -11.56
C LYS A 318 -12.48 9.59 -11.26
N ILE A 319 -13.09 10.10 -10.20
CA ILE A 319 -12.82 11.44 -9.66
C ILE A 319 -11.86 11.27 -8.48
N THR A 320 -10.78 12.04 -8.49
CA THR A 320 -9.74 12.01 -7.48
C THR A 320 -9.14 13.40 -7.32
N GLU A 321 -8.02 13.49 -6.61
CA GLU A 321 -7.26 14.71 -6.39
C GLU A 321 -5.77 14.42 -6.53
N VAL A 322 -4.97 15.48 -6.59
CA VAL A 322 -3.52 15.36 -6.56
C VAL A 322 -3.11 14.80 -5.20
N SER A 323 -2.47 13.64 -5.18
CA SER A 323 -1.95 13.09 -3.93
C SER A 323 -0.71 13.89 -3.54
N PRO A 324 -0.68 14.58 -2.38
CA PRO A 324 0.50 15.31 -1.94
C PRO A 324 1.63 14.38 -1.50
N ARG A 325 1.32 13.11 -1.25
CA ARG A 325 2.24 12.10 -0.75
C ARG A 325 2.51 11.06 -1.83
N GLY A 326 3.79 10.74 -2.03
CA GLY A 326 4.21 9.63 -2.86
C GLY A 326 4.16 8.31 -2.08
N THR A 327 4.98 7.36 -2.51
CA THR A 327 5.12 6.08 -1.85
C THR A 327 5.54 6.24 -0.41
N HIS A 328 4.90 5.48 0.46
CA HIS A 328 5.24 5.44 1.87
C HIS A 328 4.99 4.07 2.45
N ALA A 329 5.82 3.71 3.43
CA ALA A 329 5.53 2.57 4.28
C ALA A 329 4.19 2.79 4.98
N ILE A 330 3.34 1.77 4.94
CA ILE A 330 2.17 1.69 5.79
C ILE A 330 2.69 1.19 7.13
N ALA A 331 2.63 2.06 8.14
CA ALA A 331 2.73 1.58 9.49
C ALA A 331 1.51 0.69 9.73
N TYR A 332 1.69 -0.63 9.72
CA TYR A 332 0.74 -1.51 10.37
C TYR A 332 0.72 -1.07 11.82
N SER A 333 -0.38 -0.47 12.28
CA SER A 333 -0.55 -0.30 13.72
C SER A 333 -0.46 -1.68 14.35
N ASP A 334 0.13 -1.75 15.54
CA ASP A 334 0.20 -3.02 16.27
C ASP A 334 -1.20 -3.66 16.39
N LEU A 335 -2.25 -2.83 16.47
CA LEU A 335 -3.66 -3.25 16.48
C LEU A 335 -4.12 -3.90 15.17
N ALA A 336 -3.80 -3.30 14.02
CA ALA A 336 -4.14 -3.87 12.72
C ALA A 336 -3.40 -5.19 12.50
N MET A 337 -2.13 -5.26 12.91
CA MET A 337 -1.36 -6.50 12.85
C MET A 337 -1.94 -7.57 13.79
N ALA A 338 -2.31 -7.21 15.02
CA ALA A 338 -2.93 -8.13 15.97
C ALA A 338 -4.27 -8.69 15.42
N ARG A 339 -5.11 -7.84 14.83
CA ARG A 339 -6.38 -8.24 14.21
C ARG A 339 -6.18 -9.24 13.06
N ASP A 340 -5.31 -8.93 12.11
CA ASP A 340 -5.03 -9.81 10.96
C ASP A 340 -4.48 -11.17 11.40
N LEU A 341 -3.59 -11.18 12.39
CA LEU A 341 -2.99 -12.41 12.91
C LEU A 341 -3.99 -13.27 13.68
N LEU A 342 -4.92 -12.65 14.41
CA LEU A 342 -6.02 -13.35 15.09
C LEU A 342 -6.85 -14.20 14.10
N GLU A 343 -7.10 -13.66 12.91
CA GLU A 343 -7.86 -14.34 11.86
C GLU A 343 -7.00 -15.36 11.10
N SER A 344 -5.83 -14.95 10.59
CA SER A 344 -4.99 -15.78 9.72
C SER A 344 -4.36 -16.99 10.42
N ARG A 345 -4.12 -16.92 11.73
CA ARG A 345 -3.55 -18.03 12.52
C ARG A 345 -4.59 -18.84 13.30
N ASP A 346 -5.86 -18.47 13.22
CA ASP A 346 -6.96 -19.02 14.03
C ASP A 346 -6.61 -19.13 15.54
N CYS A 347 -5.99 -18.08 16.08
CA CYS A 347 -5.70 -18.00 17.51
C CYS A 347 -6.86 -17.31 18.26
N GLY A 348 -6.94 -17.52 19.58
CA GLY A 348 -7.95 -16.93 20.45
C GLY A 348 -7.56 -15.56 21.01
N LEU A 349 -6.26 -15.34 21.17
CA LEU A 349 -5.67 -14.14 21.76
C LEU A 349 -4.27 -13.90 21.17
N ILE A 350 -3.95 -12.64 20.86
CA ILE A 350 -2.62 -12.24 20.43
C ILE A 350 -2.25 -10.84 20.91
N PHE A 351 -0.98 -10.66 21.28
CA PHE A 351 -0.39 -9.36 21.60
C PHE A 351 0.71 -9.00 20.60
N VAL A 352 0.69 -7.77 20.12
CA VAL A 352 1.69 -7.24 19.18
C VAL A 352 2.25 -5.94 19.71
N LYS A 353 3.56 -5.74 19.59
CA LYS A 353 4.23 -4.47 19.93
C LYS A 353 5.41 -4.22 19.00
N GLY A 354 5.46 -3.05 18.39
CA GLY A 354 6.50 -2.67 17.43
C GLY A 354 6.60 -3.63 16.25
N GLY A 355 5.46 -4.14 15.76
CA GLY A 355 5.40 -5.09 14.65
C GLY A 355 5.88 -6.51 14.97
N ARG A 356 5.99 -6.88 16.26
CA ARG A 356 6.39 -8.22 16.72
C ARG A 356 5.30 -8.83 17.58
N VAL A 357 5.05 -10.13 17.41
CA VAL A 357 4.15 -10.90 18.28
C VAL A 357 4.86 -11.12 19.62
N LEU A 358 4.28 -10.61 20.70
CA LEU A 358 4.77 -10.82 22.06
C LEU A 358 4.21 -12.11 22.68
N PHE A 359 2.94 -12.40 22.38
CA PHE A 359 2.23 -13.55 22.92
C PHE A 359 1.14 -13.99 21.96
N GLU A 360 0.91 -15.30 21.87
CA GLU A 360 -0.14 -15.92 21.06
C GLU A 360 -0.72 -17.12 21.82
N SER A 361 -2.05 -17.29 21.80
CA SER A 361 -2.72 -18.44 22.38
C SER A 361 -3.92 -18.87 21.54
N HIS A 362 -4.07 -20.18 21.32
CA HIS A 362 -5.28 -20.78 20.73
C HIS A 362 -6.39 -21.05 21.76
N GLY A 363 -6.09 -20.93 23.05
CA GLY A 363 -7.09 -21.02 24.12
C GLY A 363 -8.09 -19.86 24.05
N THR A 364 -9.32 -20.10 24.50
CA THR A 364 -10.40 -19.09 24.53
C THR A 364 -10.79 -18.73 25.96
N GLY A 365 -11.34 -17.53 26.15
CA GLY A 365 -11.81 -17.03 27.44
C GLY A 365 -10.72 -16.28 28.23
N VAL A 366 -10.99 -16.03 29.51
CA VAL A 366 -10.18 -15.11 30.34
C VAL A 366 -8.84 -15.72 30.77
N LYS A 367 -8.71 -17.05 30.81
CA LYS A 367 -7.53 -17.73 31.36
C LYS A 367 -6.24 -17.42 30.59
N PRO A 368 -6.16 -17.58 29.26
CA PRO A 368 -4.93 -17.24 28.52
C PRO A 368 -4.54 -15.76 28.64
N LEU A 369 -5.54 -14.88 28.70
CA LEU A 369 -5.32 -13.46 28.92
C LEU A 369 -4.70 -13.22 30.30
N LEU A 370 -5.26 -13.80 31.36
CA LEU A 370 -4.69 -13.70 32.70
C LEU A 370 -3.27 -14.27 32.78
N GLU A 371 -3.01 -15.43 32.17
CA GLU A 371 -1.68 -16.04 32.11
C GLU A 371 -0.66 -15.09 31.45
N SER A 372 -0.99 -14.53 30.28
CA SER A 372 -0.12 -13.59 29.57
C SER A 372 0.15 -12.32 30.39
N VAL A 373 -0.87 -11.77 31.04
CA VAL A 373 -0.76 -10.57 31.86
C VAL A 373 0.09 -10.79 33.11
N LEU A 374 0.03 -11.98 33.71
CA LEU A 374 0.87 -12.31 34.87
C LEU A 374 2.33 -12.61 34.49
N GLN A 375 2.57 -13.19 33.32
CA GLN A 375 3.90 -13.58 32.87
C GLN A 375 4.67 -12.42 32.21
N LEU A 376 3.98 -11.57 31.44
CA LEU A 376 4.61 -10.64 30.50
C LEU A 376 4.22 -9.17 30.76
N ARG A 377 3.72 -8.84 31.95
CA ARG A 377 3.13 -7.53 32.26
C ARG A 377 3.93 -6.33 31.71
N ASP A 378 5.23 -6.28 32.03
CA ASP A 378 6.07 -5.13 31.68
C ASP A 378 6.32 -5.05 30.16
N GLU A 379 6.32 -6.19 29.46
CA GLU A 379 6.49 -6.26 28.00
C GLU A 379 5.21 -5.83 27.26
N LEU A 380 4.05 -6.21 27.81
CA LEU A 380 2.72 -5.91 27.25
C LEU A 380 2.33 -4.43 27.36
N ARG A 381 3.01 -3.64 28.21
CA ARG A 381 2.73 -2.21 28.35
C ARG A 381 2.95 -1.49 27.01
N GLY A 382 1.95 -0.79 26.49
CA GLY A 382 1.97 -0.14 25.19
C GLY A 382 1.86 -1.10 23.99
N ALA A 383 1.46 -2.36 24.22
CA ALA A 383 1.16 -3.29 23.14
C ALA A 383 -0.26 -3.07 22.59
N ALA A 384 -0.56 -3.71 21.47
CA ALA A 384 -1.91 -3.95 21.00
C ALA A 384 -2.35 -5.37 21.29
N CYS A 385 -3.60 -5.54 21.69
CA CYS A 385 -4.24 -6.84 21.92
C CYS A 385 -5.31 -7.11 20.86
N ALA A 386 -5.39 -8.33 20.35
CA ALA A 386 -6.58 -8.80 19.65
C ALA A 386 -7.08 -10.10 20.29
N ASP A 387 -8.37 -10.16 20.62
CA ASP A 387 -9.04 -11.29 21.26
C ASP A 387 -10.31 -11.65 20.48
N LYS A 388 -10.77 -12.90 20.53
CA LYS A 388 -12.08 -13.26 19.96
C LYS A 388 -13.21 -12.60 20.75
N ILE A 389 -13.10 -12.46 22.09
CA ILE A 389 -14.17 -11.91 22.94
C ILE A 389 -13.60 -10.99 24.02
N ILE A 390 -14.02 -9.73 24.04
CA ILE A 390 -13.71 -8.78 25.13
C ILE A 390 -14.97 -8.51 25.97
N GLY A 391 -14.99 -9.08 27.17
CA GLY A 391 -15.94 -8.76 28.23
C GLY A 391 -15.32 -7.92 29.34
N ARG A 392 -16.09 -7.62 30.39
CA ARG A 392 -15.63 -6.76 31.51
C ARG A 392 -14.38 -7.29 32.23
N ALA A 393 -14.27 -8.61 32.42
CA ALA A 393 -13.06 -9.20 32.99
C ALA A 393 -11.83 -8.95 32.11
N SER A 394 -11.97 -9.13 30.79
CA SER A 394 -10.87 -8.88 29.84
C SER A 394 -10.48 -7.40 29.81
N SER A 395 -11.44 -6.46 29.84
CA SER A 395 -11.12 -5.03 29.84
C SER A 395 -10.31 -4.62 31.06
N LEU A 396 -10.62 -5.15 32.25
CA LEU A 396 -9.85 -4.91 33.46
C LEU A 396 -8.42 -5.47 33.38
N LEU A 397 -8.25 -6.67 32.81
CA LEU A 397 -6.92 -7.25 32.60
C LEU A 397 -6.07 -6.45 31.61
N LEU A 398 -6.67 -5.97 30.52
CA LEU A 398 -6.00 -5.14 29.53
C LEU A 398 -5.58 -3.78 30.11
N ARG A 399 -6.45 -3.17 30.94
CA ARG A 399 -6.11 -1.97 31.72
C ARG A 399 -4.96 -2.23 32.68
N TYR A 400 -4.95 -3.37 33.37
CA TYR A 400 -3.87 -3.75 34.27
C TYR A 400 -2.52 -3.96 33.56
N ALA A 401 -2.56 -4.53 32.35
CA ALA A 401 -1.39 -4.71 31.48
C ALA A 401 -0.87 -3.38 30.89
N GLY A 402 -1.73 -2.37 30.80
CA GLY A 402 -1.37 -1.06 30.25
C GLY A 402 -1.14 -1.09 28.74
N VAL A 403 -1.96 -1.83 28.00
CA VAL A 403 -1.96 -1.83 26.52
C VAL A 403 -2.40 -0.48 25.96
N ASP A 404 -1.94 -0.13 24.77
CA ASP A 404 -2.36 1.09 24.06
C ASP A 404 -3.64 0.87 23.25
N SER A 405 -3.89 -0.38 22.84
CA SER A 405 -5.05 -0.69 22.00
C SER A 405 -5.55 -2.13 22.12
N ALA A 406 -6.83 -2.34 21.80
CA ALA A 406 -7.50 -3.63 21.87
C ALA A 406 -8.53 -3.81 20.74
N PHE A 407 -8.57 -5.00 20.13
CA PHE A 407 -9.56 -5.41 19.13
C PHE A 407 -10.31 -6.66 19.60
N ALA A 408 -11.62 -6.73 19.32
CA ALA A 408 -12.40 -7.95 19.52
C ALA A 408 -13.28 -8.31 18.33
N ARG A 409 -13.51 -9.61 18.07
CA ARG A 409 -14.63 -9.99 17.18
C ARG A 409 -15.98 -9.68 17.81
N VAL A 410 -16.12 -9.98 19.10
CA VAL A 410 -17.31 -9.63 19.89
C VAL A 410 -16.91 -8.92 21.17
N ALA A 411 -17.48 -7.74 21.43
CA ALA A 411 -17.21 -6.98 22.65
C ALA A 411 -18.49 -6.58 23.38
N GLY A 412 -18.42 -6.59 24.72
CA GLY A 412 -19.46 -6.02 25.58
C GLY A 412 -19.43 -4.49 25.52
N SER A 413 -20.58 -3.84 25.39
CA SER A 413 -20.69 -2.38 25.29
C SER A 413 -20.04 -1.66 26.47
N GLN A 414 -20.24 -2.15 27.70
CA GLN A 414 -19.59 -1.60 28.90
C GLN A 414 -18.07 -1.80 28.86
N ALA A 415 -17.60 -2.96 28.40
CA ALA A 415 -16.17 -3.25 28.33
C ALA A 415 -15.43 -2.30 27.36
N LEU A 416 -16.05 -1.97 26.23
CA LEU A 416 -15.52 -0.97 25.28
C LEU A 416 -15.46 0.43 25.92
N GLN A 417 -16.52 0.84 26.62
CA GLN A 417 -16.54 2.13 27.33
C GLN A 417 -15.45 2.21 28.40
N ASP A 418 -15.24 1.12 29.15
CA ASP A 418 -14.20 1.05 30.19
C ASP A 418 -12.79 1.18 29.60
N LEU A 419 -12.53 0.57 28.43
CA LEU A 419 -11.25 0.69 27.72
C LEU A 419 -11.01 2.11 27.19
N VAL A 420 -12.00 2.69 26.50
CA VAL A 420 -11.89 4.04 25.95
C VAL A 420 -11.71 5.08 27.05
N SER A 421 -12.44 4.94 28.17
CA SER A 421 -12.33 5.84 29.32
C SER A 421 -10.95 5.76 30.00
N ALA A 422 -10.26 4.62 29.85
CA ALA A 422 -8.89 4.43 30.33
C ALA A 422 -7.82 4.90 29.31
N GLY A 423 -8.22 5.48 28.18
CA GLY A 423 -7.30 5.94 27.13
C GLY A 423 -6.80 4.84 26.19
N ILE A 424 -7.42 3.65 26.23
CA ILE A 424 -7.07 2.52 25.35
C ILE A 424 -7.91 2.60 24.09
N LEU A 425 -7.27 2.61 22.92
CA LEU A 425 -7.98 2.56 21.64
C LEU A 425 -8.67 1.21 21.48
N ALA A 426 -9.99 1.16 21.41
CA ALA A 426 -10.76 -0.07 21.31
C ALA A 426 -11.55 -0.15 19.99
N ASP A 427 -11.49 -1.29 19.31
CA ASP A 427 -12.25 -1.60 18.08
C ASP A 427 -12.92 -2.99 18.19
N CYS A 428 -14.02 -3.22 17.47
CA CYS A 428 -14.61 -4.55 17.39
C CYS A 428 -15.50 -4.76 16.15
N ASP A 429 -15.67 -6.02 15.73
CA ASP A 429 -16.60 -6.35 14.63
C ASP A 429 -18.06 -6.30 15.07
N THR A 430 -18.37 -6.71 16.30
CA THR A 430 -19.74 -6.81 16.83
C THR A 430 -19.81 -6.40 18.30
N THR A 431 -20.73 -5.48 18.62
CA THR A 431 -21.00 -5.06 19.99
C THR A 431 -22.26 -5.74 20.54
N VAL A 432 -22.20 -6.21 21.78
CA VAL A 432 -23.35 -6.80 22.50
C VAL A 432 -23.53 -6.17 23.88
N ASN A 433 -24.74 -6.24 24.44
CA ASN A 433 -25.01 -5.69 25.78
C ASN A 433 -24.41 -6.52 26.91
N THR A 434 -24.23 -7.83 26.71
CA THR A 434 -23.74 -8.77 27.74
C THR A 434 -23.06 -9.94 27.06
N ILE A 435 -21.89 -10.34 27.56
CA ILE A 435 -21.20 -11.54 27.07
C ILE A 435 -21.85 -12.76 27.73
N LEU A 436 -22.32 -13.70 26.90
CA LEU A 436 -22.97 -14.91 27.38
C LEU A 436 -21.98 -16.01 27.75
N ASN A 437 -22.39 -16.94 28.60
CA ASN A 437 -21.69 -18.19 28.86
C ASN A 437 -21.68 -19.10 27.62
N ARG A 438 -20.88 -20.18 27.66
CA ARG A 438 -20.63 -21.07 26.51
C ARG A 438 -21.90 -21.75 25.97
N ASP A 439 -22.86 -22.03 26.85
CA ASP A 439 -24.16 -22.63 26.58
C ASP A 439 -25.27 -21.61 26.25
N ARG A 440 -24.97 -20.30 26.29
CA ARG A 440 -25.87 -19.18 25.99
C ARG A 440 -27.14 -19.15 26.85
N THR A 441 -27.06 -19.69 28.05
CA THR A 441 -28.17 -19.76 29.03
C THR A 441 -28.16 -18.59 30.01
N GLY A 442 -27.07 -17.83 30.09
CA GLY A 442 -26.95 -16.68 30.98
C GLY A 442 -25.66 -15.88 30.79
N PRO A 443 -25.43 -14.84 31.62
CA PRO A 443 -24.20 -14.04 31.58
C PRO A 443 -22.95 -14.89 31.82
N CYS A 444 -21.83 -14.49 31.22
CA CYS A 444 -20.54 -15.12 31.47
C CYS A 444 -20.20 -15.05 32.97
N PRO A 445 -19.77 -16.16 33.61
CA PRO A 445 -19.43 -16.18 35.04
C PRO A 445 -18.34 -15.16 35.42
N PHE A 446 -17.43 -14.85 34.48
CA PHE A 446 -16.37 -13.86 34.70
C PHE A 446 -16.86 -12.42 34.56
N GLU A 447 -17.89 -12.16 33.75
CA GLU A 447 -18.55 -10.84 33.73
C GLU A 447 -19.29 -10.59 35.05
N GLU A 448 -19.99 -11.60 35.57
CA GLU A 448 -20.70 -11.46 36.84
C GLU A 448 -19.74 -11.27 38.01
N LEU A 449 -18.65 -12.04 38.05
CA LEU A 449 -17.62 -11.93 39.08
C LEU A 449 -16.97 -10.54 39.14
N THR A 450 -16.85 -9.87 37.99
CA THR A 450 -16.20 -8.54 37.87
C THR A 450 -17.19 -7.38 37.79
N ARG A 451 -18.50 -7.64 37.92
CA ARG A 451 -19.57 -6.64 37.74
C ARG A 451 -19.42 -5.42 38.65
N SER A 452 -19.01 -5.62 39.90
CA SER A 452 -18.85 -4.57 40.91
C SER A 452 -17.39 -4.17 41.14
N VAL A 453 -16.47 -4.58 40.26
CA VAL A 453 -15.03 -4.29 40.39
C VAL A 453 -14.66 -3.26 39.34
N ASP A 454 -14.10 -2.12 39.78
CA ASP A 454 -13.63 -1.05 38.89
C ASP A 454 -12.10 -0.92 38.87
N ASP A 455 -11.44 -1.45 39.91
CA ASP A 455 -10.00 -1.48 40.08
C ASP A 455 -9.36 -2.70 39.37
N PRO A 456 -8.43 -2.48 38.42
CA PRO A 456 -7.75 -3.56 37.71
C PRO A 456 -6.95 -4.52 38.62
N GLU A 457 -6.32 -4.04 39.69
CA GLU A 457 -5.55 -4.90 40.62
C GLU A 457 -6.43 -5.90 41.36
N SER A 458 -7.56 -5.42 41.88
CA SER A 458 -8.58 -6.24 42.53
C SER A 458 -9.16 -7.28 41.58
N ALA A 459 -9.36 -6.92 40.31
CA ALA A 459 -9.84 -7.85 39.28
C ALA A 459 -8.84 -8.98 39.04
N VAL A 460 -7.54 -8.68 38.93
CA VAL A 460 -6.49 -9.70 38.77
C VAL A 460 -6.49 -10.68 39.95
N ARG A 461 -6.55 -10.18 41.19
CA ARG A 461 -6.59 -11.03 42.40
C ARG A 461 -7.79 -11.97 42.38
N LEU A 462 -8.98 -11.43 42.10
CA LEU A 462 -10.24 -12.18 42.09
C LEU A 462 -10.26 -13.25 40.98
N LEU A 463 -9.75 -12.91 39.79
CA LEU A 463 -9.66 -13.84 38.66
C LEU A 463 -8.62 -14.94 38.91
N ARG A 464 -7.48 -14.62 39.55
CA ARG A 464 -6.47 -15.60 39.97
C ARG A 464 -7.03 -16.60 40.97
N GLU A 465 -7.78 -16.12 41.97
CA GLU A 465 -8.44 -16.98 42.95
C GLU A 465 -9.44 -17.91 42.29
N ARG A 466 -10.33 -17.37 41.44
CA ARG A 466 -11.36 -18.14 40.74
C ARG A 466 -10.79 -19.23 39.83
N LEU A 467 -9.64 -18.96 39.19
CA LEU A 467 -8.99 -19.88 38.27
C LEU A 467 -7.94 -20.79 38.95
N GLY A 468 -7.72 -20.65 40.26
CA GLY A 468 -6.75 -21.47 41.01
C GLY A 468 -5.29 -21.19 40.65
N MET A 469 -4.96 -19.97 40.23
CA MET A 469 -3.64 -19.59 39.70
C MET A 469 -2.73 -18.98 40.79
N TRP A 470 -2.50 -19.74 41.86
CA TRP A 470 -1.51 -19.38 42.89
C TRP A 470 -0.17 -20.00 42.51
N GLY A 471 0.76 -19.15 42.07
CA GLY A 471 2.19 -19.47 42.14
C GLY A 471 2.62 -19.48 43.60
N ASP A 472 3.65 -20.25 43.90
CA ASP A 472 4.14 -20.55 45.25
C ASP A 472 4.73 -19.30 45.95
N GLU A 473 3.88 -18.37 46.41
CA GLU A 473 4.27 -17.18 47.17
C GLU A 473 4.19 -17.42 48.70
N ARG A 474 4.48 -18.65 49.16
CA ARG A 474 4.61 -18.98 50.59
C ARG A 474 6.05 -18.93 51.13
N LEU A 475 6.96 -18.20 50.48
CA LEU A 475 8.35 -18.05 50.91
C LEU A 475 8.87 -16.61 50.73
N SER A 476 8.21 -15.61 51.35
CA SER A 476 8.83 -14.27 51.51
C SER A 476 8.27 -13.40 52.65
N CYS A 477 7.69 -14.01 53.68
CA CYS A 477 7.36 -13.32 54.94
C CYS A 477 7.91 -14.07 56.17
N GLN A 478 9.23 -14.29 56.18
CA GLN A 478 10.03 -14.35 57.40
C GLN A 478 11.37 -13.66 57.08
N GLY A 479 11.58 -12.49 57.68
CA GLY A 479 12.75 -11.62 57.51
C GLY A 479 12.50 -10.29 58.18
#